data_AF-A0A969GHP3-F1
#
_entry.id   AF-A0A969GHP3-F1
#
_cell.length_a   1.000
_cell.length_b   1.000
_cell.length_c   1.000
_cell.angle_alpha   90.00
_cell.angle_beta   90.00
_cell.angle_gamma   90.00
#
_symmetry.space_group_name_H-M   'P 1'
#
loop_
_entity.id
_entity.type
_entity.pdbx_description
1 polymer ?
#
loop_
_entity_poly.entity_id
_entity_poly.type
_entity_poly.pdbx_seq_one_letter_code
_entity_poly.pdbx_strand_id
1 'polypeptide(L)'
;MVSFLVYMGLAYWCSVVATPQELITNFTIMVEKAAFGWAVQAGILAATFSAALNSLVGAPRVLQAMAAHDVVPFSSWLARETASGEPRPAMLVTGLVGLATLLFGISGGGLNSIAPLMTMFFLITYAVLNGVVMLEQMLGLTSFRPLFRIPRAVPLVGLSTSTRLLSASWRPCQA
;
A
#
# COMPACT_ATOMS: atom_id res chain seq x y z
N MET A 1 -6.23 -0.35 -14.83
CA MET A 1 -6.87 -1.36 -15.73
C MET A 1 -5.91 -2.46 -16.13
N VAL A 2 -4.68 -2.16 -16.58
CA VAL A 2 -3.68 -3.19 -16.93
C VAL A 2 -3.42 -4.18 -15.80
N SER A 3 -3.11 -3.70 -14.58
CA SER A 3 -2.83 -4.59 -13.45
C SER A 3 -3.99 -5.52 -13.12
N PHE A 4 -5.24 -5.02 -13.21
CA PHE A 4 -6.43 -5.85 -12.99
C PHE A 4 -6.54 -6.99 -14.02
N LEU A 5 -6.33 -6.69 -15.30
CA LEU A 5 -6.33 -7.71 -16.36
C LEU A 5 -5.20 -8.73 -16.16
N VAL A 6 -4.02 -8.27 -15.73
CA VAL A 6 -2.90 -9.16 -15.42
C VAL A 6 -3.24 -10.09 -14.25
N TYR A 7 -3.81 -9.58 -13.15
CA TYR A 7 -4.21 -10.41 -12.03
C TYR A 7 -5.30 -11.43 -12.41
N MET A 8 -6.31 -11.01 -13.18
CA MET A 8 -7.36 -11.92 -13.67
C MET A 8 -6.80 -12.99 -14.61
N GLY A 9 -5.89 -12.61 -15.52
CA GLY A 9 -5.23 -13.54 -16.43
C GLY A 9 -4.36 -14.55 -15.68
N LEU A 10 -3.60 -14.12 -14.68
CA LEU A 10 -2.78 -15.02 -13.85
C LEU A 10 -3.65 -15.96 -13.01
N ALA A 11 -4.75 -15.47 -12.42
CA ALA A 11 -5.67 -16.31 -11.67
C ALA A 11 -6.29 -17.40 -12.55
N TYR A 12 -6.70 -17.05 -13.77
CA TYR A 12 -7.21 -18.01 -14.76
C TYR A 12 -6.12 -19.00 -15.21
N TRP A 13 -4.89 -18.55 -15.44
CA TRP A 13 -3.79 -19.43 -15.79
C TRP A 13 -3.51 -20.46 -14.67
N CYS A 14 -3.45 -20.01 -13.42
CA CYS A 14 -3.24 -20.89 -12.27
C CYS A 14 -4.36 -21.91 -12.10
N SER A 15 -5.62 -21.57 -12.41
CA SER A 15 -6.73 -22.52 -12.30
C SER A 15 -6.73 -23.59 -13.39
N VAL A 16 -6.11 -23.33 -14.55
CA VAL A 16 -5.98 -24.31 -15.65
C VAL A 16 -4.77 -25.23 -15.45
N VAL A 17 -3.66 -24.71 -14.92
CA VAL A 17 -2.37 -25.42 -14.88
C VAL A 17 -2.16 -26.24 -13.61
N ALA A 18 -2.81 -25.88 -12.51
CA ALA A 18 -2.57 -26.52 -11.22
C ALA A 18 -3.84 -27.07 -10.58
N THR A 19 -3.70 -28.18 -9.85
CA THR A 19 -4.82 -28.81 -9.15
C THR A 19 -5.20 -28.02 -7.89
N PRO A 20 -6.48 -28.02 -7.47
CA PRO A 20 -6.92 -27.24 -6.29
C PRO A 20 -6.12 -27.54 -5.02
N GLN A 21 -5.67 -28.78 -4.85
CA GLN A 21 -4.86 -29.22 -3.71
C GLN A 21 -3.45 -28.61 -3.76
N GLU A 22 -2.80 -28.59 -4.94
CA GLU A 22 -1.49 -27.96 -5.10
C GLU A 22 -1.55 -26.44 -4.81
N LEU A 23 -2.63 -25.74 -5.20
CA LEU A 23 -2.79 -24.30 -4.95
C LEU A 23 -2.82 -23.93 -3.46
N ILE A 24 -3.32 -24.83 -2.60
CA ILE A 24 -3.47 -24.55 -1.17
C ILE A 24 -2.20 -24.93 -0.40
N THR A 25 -1.50 -25.96 -0.85
CA THR A 25 -0.33 -26.50 -0.14
C THR A 25 0.98 -25.84 -0.58
N ASN A 26 1.11 -25.42 -1.84
CA ASN A 26 2.38 -24.95 -2.39
C ASN A 26 2.38 -23.44 -2.72
N PHE A 27 3.11 -22.67 -1.91
CA PHE A 27 3.28 -21.22 -2.12
C PHE A 27 4.17 -20.84 -3.31
N THR A 28 4.90 -21.81 -3.89
CA THR A 28 5.90 -21.60 -4.96
C THR A 28 5.41 -22.13 -6.32
N ILE A 29 4.13 -22.47 -6.43
CA ILE A 29 3.55 -23.12 -7.60
C ILE A 29 3.73 -22.33 -8.91
N MET A 30 3.72 -21.00 -8.83
CA MET A 30 3.96 -20.13 -9.99
C MET A 30 5.39 -20.23 -10.52
N VAL A 31 6.36 -20.53 -9.66
CA VAL A 31 7.76 -20.72 -10.06
C VAL A 31 7.96 -22.12 -10.65
N GLU A 32 7.35 -23.14 -10.02
CA GLU A 32 7.49 -24.54 -10.46
C GLU A 32 6.85 -24.82 -11.81
N LYS A 33 5.66 -24.24 -12.08
CA LYS A 33 4.93 -24.44 -13.33
C LYS A 33 5.36 -23.46 -14.44
N ALA A 34 6.29 -22.54 -14.17
CA ALA A 34 6.80 -21.61 -15.17
C ALA A 34 7.81 -22.27 -16.11
N ALA A 35 7.83 -21.85 -17.37
CA ALA A 35 8.81 -22.32 -18.36
C ALA A 35 10.27 -22.02 -17.95
N PHE A 36 10.48 -20.92 -17.23
CA PHE A 36 11.79 -20.52 -16.70
C PHE A 36 11.67 -20.07 -15.23
N GLY A 37 11.64 -21.03 -14.30
CA GLY A 37 11.47 -20.73 -12.86
C GLY A 37 12.50 -19.74 -12.29
N TRP A 38 13.77 -19.82 -12.72
CA TRP A 38 14.83 -18.90 -12.28
C TRP A 38 14.53 -17.44 -12.67
N ALA A 39 13.94 -17.21 -13.84
CA ALA A 39 13.59 -15.87 -14.31
C ALA A 39 12.44 -15.27 -13.48
N VAL A 40 11.48 -16.11 -13.05
CA VAL A 40 10.39 -15.68 -12.16
C VAL A 40 10.95 -15.27 -10.79
N GLN A 41 11.86 -16.07 -10.22
CA GLN A 41 12.49 -15.73 -8.93
C GLN A 41 13.32 -14.45 -9.02
N ALA A 42 14.13 -14.29 -10.07
CA ALA A 42 14.88 -13.06 -10.32
C ALA A 42 13.95 -11.85 -10.47
N GLY A 43 12.83 -12.00 -11.17
CA GLY A 43 11.82 -10.96 -11.33
C GLY A 43 11.17 -10.55 -10.00
N ILE A 44 10.79 -11.52 -9.15
CA ILE A 44 10.22 -11.23 -7.83
C ILE A 44 11.23 -10.48 -6.95
N LEU A 45 12.50 -10.88 -6.94
CA LEU A 45 13.56 -10.20 -6.19
C LEU A 45 13.77 -8.76 -6.69
N ALA A 46 13.88 -8.58 -8.01
CA ALA A 46 14.06 -7.27 -8.62
C ALA A 46 12.86 -6.33 -8.34
N ALA A 47 11.63 -6.83 -8.48
CA ALA A 47 10.42 -6.06 -8.23
C ALA A 47 10.30 -5.68 -6.73
N THR A 48 10.58 -6.63 -5.83
CA THR A 48 10.54 -6.39 -4.38
C THR A 48 11.59 -5.36 -3.96
N PHE A 49 12.81 -5.48 -4.48
CA PHE A 49 13.89 -4.54 -4.20
C PHE A 49 13.57 -3.12 -4.72
N SER A 50 13.04 -3.02 -5.94
CA SER A 50 12.60 -1.74 -6.51
C SER A 50 11.50 -1.08 -5.66
N ALA A 51 10.48 -1.84 -5.25
CA ALA A 51 9.40 -1.34 -4.40
C ALA A 51 9.90 -0.91 -3.00
N ALA A 52 10.85 -1.65 -2.43
CA ALA A 52 11.48 -1.32 -1.16
C ALA A 52 12.28 0.00 -1.25
N LEU A 53 13.11 0.17 -2.28
CA LEU A 53 13.87 1.40 -2.49
C LEU A 53 12.95 2.62 -2.71
N ASN A 54 11.90 2.45 -3.52
CA ASN A 54 10.92 3.51 -3.74
C ASN A 54 10.25 3.94 -2.42
N SER A 55 9.91 2.98 -1.57
CA SER A 55 9.30 3.27 -0.26
C SER A 55 10.28 3.93 0.71
N LEU A 56 11.55 3.49 0.72
CA LEU A 56 12.60 4.03 1.59
C LEU A 56 12.92 5.50 1.27
N VAL A 57 12.84 5.90 0.00
CA VAL A 57 13.07 7.29 -0.43
C VAL A 57 11.79 8.12 -0.35
N GLY A 58 10.63 7.53 -0.69
CA GLY A 58 9.35 8.23 -0.75
C GLY A 58 8.76 8.58 0.62
N ALA A 59 8.72 7.61 1.54
CA ALA A 59 8.13 7.79 2.87
C ALA A 59 8.70 8.98 3.67
N PRO A 60 10.03 9.16 3.80
CA PRO A 60 10.58 10.26 4.57
C PRO A 60 10.33 11.62 3.94
N ARG A 61 10.24 11.70 2.61
CA ARG A 61 9.90 12.96 1.92
C ARG A 61 8.45 13.36 2.14
N VAL A 62 7.52 12.40 2.12
CA VAL A 62 6.11 12.66 2.47
C VAL A 62 5.99 13.12 3.93
N LEU A 63 6.68 12.43 4.85
CA LEU A 63 6.67 12.79 6.26
C LEU A 63 7.28 14.19 6.51
N GLN A 64 8.37 14.51 5.83
CA GLN A 64 9.00 15.81 5.91
C GLN A 64 8.11 16.93 5.34
N ALA A 65 7.43 16.70 4.21
CA ALA A 65 6.51 17.67 3.64
C ALA A 65 5.33 17.97 4.58
N MET A 66 4.80 16.94 5.25
CA MET A 66 3.77 17.15 6.28
C MET A 66 4.30 17.92 7.50
N ALA A 67 5.56 17.67 7.89
CA ALA A 67 6.22 18.41 8.96
C ALA A 67 6.48 19.88 8.60
N ALA A 68 6.80 20.18 7.33
CA ALA A 68 6.99 21.55 6.86
C ALA A 68 5.69 22.39 6.93
N HIS A 69 4.53 21.74 6.96
CA HIS A 69 3.21 22.36 7.14
C HIS A 69 2.65 22.24 8.57
N ASP A 70 3.49 21.88 9.56
CA ASP A 70 3.10 21.73 10.96
C ASP A 70 1.92 20.76 11.22
N VAL A 71 1.71 19.79 10.32
CA VAL A 71 0.60 18.82 10.40
C VAL A 71 0.89 17.71 11.42
N VAL A 72 2.17 17.39 11.63
CA VAL A 72 2.62 16.29 12.51
C VAL A 72 3.31 16.84 13.77
N PRO A 73 3.20 16.14 14.92
CA PRO A 73 3.93 16.52 16.12
C PRO A 73 5.44 16.47 15.89
N PHE A 74 6.21 17.33 16.56
CA PHE A 74 7.66 17.50 16.37
C PHE A 74 8.06 17.98 14.95
N SER A 75 7.17 18.75 14.30
CA SER A 75 7.36 19.32 12.97
C SER A 75 8.71 20.02 12.77
N SER A 76 9.14 20.84 13.73
CA SER A 76 10.40 21.59 13.68
C SER A 76 11.68 20.74 13.67
N TRP A 77 11.62 19.50 14.15
CA TRP A 77 12.74 18.56 14.07
C TRP A 77 12.67 17.73 12.79
N LEU A 78 11.46 17.31 12.41
CA LEU A 78 11.22 16.43 11.28
C LEU A 78 11.31 17.15 9.92
N ALA A 79 11.02 18.45 9.90
CA ALA A 79 11.15 19.33 8.73
C ALA A 79 12.60 19.69 8.39
N ARG A 80 13.58 19.36 9.25
CA ARG A 80 14.98 19.74 9.04
C ARG A 80 15.57 18.99 7.85
N GLU A 81 16.17 19.77 6.95
CA GLU A 81 16.91 19.27 5.80
C GLU A 81 18.41 19.55 5.95
N THR A 82 19.22 18.70 5.33
CA THR A 82 20.67 18.92 5.20
C THR A 82 20.94 19.93 4.08
N ALA A 83 22.16 20.48 3.98
CA ALA A 83 22.58 21.32 2.86
C ALA A 83 22.39 20.66 1.46
N SER A 84 22.31 19.33 1.42
CA SER A 84 22.00 18.52 0.23
C SER A 84 20.50 18.32 -0.05
N GLY A 85 19.60 18.91 0.76
CA GLY A 85 18.14 18.72 0.66
C GLY A 85 17.63 17.39 1.23
N GLU A 86 18.46 16.68 2.02
CA GLU A 86 18.11 15.37 2.56
C GLU A 86 17.45 15.46 3.95
N PRO A 87 16.23 14.90 4.14
CA PRO A 87 15.51 14.96 5.39
C PRO A 87 15.96 13.85 6.35
N ARG A 88 17.16 14.01 6.94
CA ARG A 88 17.79 12.99 7.82
C ARG A 88 16.90 12.56 9.00
N PRO A 89 16.22 13.48 9.74
CA PRO A 89 15.35 13.10 10.85
C PRO A 89 14.16 12.26 10.39
N ALA A 90 13.51 12.66 9.30
CA ALA A 90 12.39 11.91 8.73
C ALA A 90 12.85 10.52 8.23
N MET A 91 14.02 10.42 7.60
CA MET A 91 14.62 9.15 7.18
C MET A 91 14.87 8.20 8.35
N LEU A 92 15.40 8.71 9.46
CA LEU A 92 15.62 7.89 10.66
C LEU A 92 14.31 7.38 11.25
N VAL A 93 13.28 8.23 11.34
CA VAL A 93 11.97 7.82 11.85
C VAL A 93 11.33 6.78 10.94
N THR A 94 11.27 7.01 9.63
CA THR A 94 10.68 6.04 8.69
C THR A 94 11.48 4.74 8.63
N GLY A 95 12.81 4.82 8.75
CA GLY A 95 13.67 3.64 8.83
C GLY A 95 13.43 2.83 10.11
N LEU A 96 13.27 3.51 11.25
CA LEU A 96 12.97 2.85 12.53
C LEU A 96 11.59 2.20 12.51
N VAL A 97 10.57 2.86 11.95
CA VAL A 97 9.23 2.28 11.76
C VAL A 97 9.28 1.08 10.82
N GLY A 98 10.02 1.17 9.71
CA GLY A 98 10.24 0.05 8.80
C GLY A 98 10.92 -1.13 9.48
N LEU A 99 11.97 -0.88 10.27
CA LEU A 99 12.68 -1.90 11.05
C LEU A 99 11.76 -2.53 12.10
N ALA A 100 10.97 -1.74 12.82
CA ALA A 100 10.02 -2.23 13.80
C ALA A 100 8.96 -3.13 13.16
N THR A 101 8.48 -2.76 11.96
CA THR A 101 7.51 -3.56 11.19
C THR A 101 8.13 -4.88 10.72
N LEU A 102 9.41 -4.85 10.32
CA LEU A 102 10.15 -6.06 9.97
C LEU A 102 10.33 -6.99 11.18
N LEU A 103 10.73 -6.45 12.33
CA LEU A 103 10.88 -7.21 13.58
C LEU A 103 9.55 -7.84 14.01
N PHE A 104 8.46 -7.07 13.93
CA PHE A 104 7.11 -7.57 14.21
C PHE A 104 6.74 -8.76 13.31
N GLY A 105 7.03 -8.67 12.00
CA GLY A 105 6.81 -9.77 11.06
C GLY A 105 7.60 -11.02 11.40
N ILE A 106 8.87 -10.89 11.76
CA ILE A 106 9.73 -12.03 12.12
C ILE A 106 9.21 -12.70 13.40
N SER A 107 8.74 -11.93 14.39
CA SER A 107 8.20 -12.48 15.64
C SER A 107 6.77 -13.02 15.56
N GLY A 108 5.96 -12.53 14.61
CA GLY A 108 4.51 -12.63 14.66
C GLY A 108 3.82 -13.47 13.59
N GLY A 109 4.55 -14.26 12.79
CA GLY A 109 3.97 -15.12 11.74
C GLY A 109 4.35 -14.77 10.30
N GLY A 110 5.44 -14.03 10.10
CA GLY A 110 5.98 -13.68 8.79
C GLY A 110 5.18 -12.60 8.07
N LEU A 111 5.19 -12.64 6.74
CA LEU A 111 4.52 -11.66 5.88
C LEU A 111 2.99 -11.66 6.05
N ASN A 112 2.41 -12.81 6.41
CA ASN A 112 0.97 -12.97 6.56
C ASN A 112 0.39 -12.11 7.69
N SER A 113 1.21 -11.73 8.68
CA SER A 113 0.80 -10.84 9.77
C SER A 113 0.94 -9.36 9.41
N ILE A 114 1.85 -9.01 8.49
CA ILE A 114 2.06 -7.63 8.03
C ILE A 114 1.05 -7.26 6.94
N ALA A 115 0.70 -8.20 6.05
CA ALA A 115 -0.15 -7.91 4.89
C ALA A 115 -1.53 -7.31 5.24
N PRO A 116 -2.26 -7.79 6.27
CA PRO A 116 -3.51 -7.17 6.71
C PRO A 116 -3.30 -5.75 7.24
N LEU A 117 -2.24 -5.53 8.02
CA LEU A 117 -1.92 -4.22 8.60
C LEU A 117 -1.71 -3.17 7.49
N MET A 118 -0.90 -3.49 6.48
CA MET A 118 -0.68 -2.60 5.33
C MET A 118 -1.98 -2.33 4.58
N THR A 119 -2.79 -3.37 4.37
CA THR A 119 -4.09 -3.25 3.72
C THR A 119 -5.02 -2.29 4.47
N MET A 120 -5.03 -2.33 5.81
CA MET A 120 -5.83 -1.42 6.63
C MET A 120 -5.40 0.04 6.45
N PHE A 121 -4.10 0.35 6.49
CA PHE A 121 -3.61 1.71 6.28
C PHE A 121 -3.96 2.26 4.89
N PHE A 122 -3.83 1.43 3.84
CA PHE A 122 -4.24 1.82 2.49
C PHE A 122 -5.75 2.02 2.38
N LEU A 123 -6.57 1.13 2.97
CA LEU A 123 -8.03 1.26 2.95
C LEU A 123 -8.51 2.51 3.68
N ILE A 124 -7.89 2.89 4.80
CA ILE A 124 -8.19 4.15 5.51
C ILE A 124 -7.87 5.33 4.61
N THR A 125 -6.68 5.34 3.99
CA THR A 125 -6.26 6.42 3.09
C THR A 125 -7.23 6.57 1.91
N TYR A 126 -7.64 5.45 1.30
CA TYR A 126 -8.62 5.47 0.22
C TYR A 126 -10.01 5.90 0.69
N ALA A 127 -10.44 5.52 1.90
CA ALA A 127 -11.70 6.00 2.46
C ALA A 127 -11.66 7.51 2.69
N VAL A 128 -10.60 8.03 3.29
CA VAL A 128 -10.43 9.48 3.54
C VAL A 128 -10.39 10.25 2.23
N LEU A 129 -9.60 9.82 1.24
CA LEU A 129 -9.52 10.49 -0.07
C LEU A 129 -10.89 10.53 -0.77
N ASN A 130 -11.60 9.41 -0.83
CA ASN A 130 -12.93 9.37 -1.43
C ASN A 130 -13.96 10.22 -0.64
N GLY A 131 -13.83 10.25 0.69
CA GLY A 131 -14.66 11.06 1.57
C GLY A 131 -14.46 12.56 1.37
N VAL A 132 -13.20 13.02 1.33
CA VAL A 132 -12.86 14.43 1.06
C VAL A 132 -13.42 14.86 -0.28
N VAL A 133 -13.16 14.10 -1.35
CA VAL A 133 -13.67 14.43 -2.69
C VAL A 133 -15.19 14.45 -2.75
N MET A 134 -15.87 13.51 -2.07
CA MET A 134 -17.32 13.52 -1.96
C MET A 134 -17.82 14.80 -1.29
N LEU A 135 -17.27 15.16 -0.13
CA LEU A 135 -17.66 16.33 0.64
C LEU A 135 -17.44 17.62 -0.15
N GLU A 136 -16.29 17.77 -0.79
CA GLU A 136 -15.97 18.94 -1.61
C GLU A 136 -16.92 19.08 -2.82
N GLN A 137 -17.32 17.96 -3.44
CA GLN A 137 -18.31 17.94 -4.53
C GLN A 137 -19.75 18.21 -4.08
N MET A 138 -20.08 17.88 -2.83
CA MET A 138 -21.40 18.15 -2.23
C MET A 138 -21.53 19.61 -1.79
N LEU A 139 -20.48 20.16 -1.18
CA LEU A 139 -20.46 21.53 -0.65
C LEU A 139 -20.20 22.59 -1.73
N GLY A 140 -19.65 22.20 -2.89
CA GLY A 140 -19.42 23.11 -4.00
C GLY A 140 -18.37 24.18 -3.70
N LEU A 141 -17.28 23.81 -3.02
CA LEU A 141 -16.21 24.74 -2.65
C LEU A 141 -15.55 25.35 -3.89
N THR A 142 -15.37 26.67 -3.89
CA THR A 142 -14.77 27.42 -5.01
C THR A 142 -13.29 27.13 -5.22
N SER A 143 -12.59 26.63 -4.19
CA SER A 143 -11.20 26.15 -4.27
C SER A 143 -11.07 24.81 -4.99
N PHE A 144 -12.13 24.00 -5.03
CA PHE A 144 -12.10 22.67 -5.63
C PHE A 144 -12.35 22.75 -7.15
N ARG A 145 -11.26 22.85 -7.93
CA ARG A 145 -11.30 22.88 -9.41
C ARG A 145 -10.57 21.69 -10.02
N PRO A 146 -11.17 20.49 -10.01
CA PRO A 146 -10.54 19.31 -10.61
C PRO A 146 -10.44 19.47 -12.14
N LEU A 147 -9.25 19.22 -12.68
CA LEU A 147 -8.99 19.18 -14.13
C LEU A 147 -9.83 18.08 -14.82
N PHE A 148 -10.05 16.96 -14.12
CA PHE A 148 -10.87 15.85 -14.57
C PHE A 148 -12.12 15.73 -13.70
N ARG A 149 -13.31 15.93 -14.30
CA ARG A 149 -14.58 15.86 -13.59
C ARG A 149 -15.04 14.41 -13.47
N ILE A 150 -15.10 13.91 -12.24
CA ILE A 150 -15.65 12.59 -11.93
C ILE A 150 -17.10 12.71 -11.41
N PRO A 151 -17.98 11.77 -11.76
CA PRO A 151 -19.34 11.77 -11.23
C PRO A 151 -19.35 11.41 -9.74
N ARG A 152 -20.27 12.01 -8.98
CA ARG A 152 -20.39 11.83 -7.51
C ARG A 152 -20.56 10.37 -7.07
N ALA A 153 -21.11 9.51 -7.94
CA ALA A 153 -21.24 8.08 -7.65
C ALA A 153 -19.88 7.39 -7.41
N VAL A 154 -18.81 7.82 -8.08
CA VAL A 154 -17.49 7.19 -7.97
C VAL A 154 -16.89 7.32 -6.56
N PRO A 155 -16.76 8.51 -5.96
CA PRO A 155 -16.28 8.63 -4.58
C PRO A 155 -17.25 7.99 -3.57
N LEU A 156 -18.55 7.93 -3.86
CA LEU A 156 -19.53 7.24 -2.98
C LEU A 156 -19.28 5.73 -2.92
N VAL A 157 -19.12 5.11 -4.09
CA VAL A 157 -18.85 3.67 -4.21
C VAL A 157 -17.48 3.36 -3.63
N GLY A 158 -16.47 4.21 -3.86
CA GLY A 158 -15.14 4.08 -3.27
C GLY A 158 -15.18 4.12 -1.73
N LEU A 159 -15.81 5.14 -1.15
CA LEU A 159 -15.94 5.30 0.30
C LEU A 159 -16.69 4.11 0.94
N SER A 160 -17.84 3.73 0.38
CA SER A 160 -18.64 2.61 0.89
C SER A 160 -17.93 1.26 0.79
N THR A 161 -17.19 1.02 -0.30
CA THR A 161 -16.43 -0.22 -0.47
C THR A 161 -15.24 -0.28 0.48
N SER A 162 -14.46 0.80 0.61
CA SER A 162 -13.30 0.85 1.52
C SER A 162 -13.71 0.68 2.98
N THR A 163 -14.79 1.34 3.41
CA THR A 163 -15.32 1.21 4.78
C THR A 163 -15.87 -0.18 5.09
N ARG A 164 -16.58 -0.79 4.14
CA ARG A 164 -17.05 -2.18 4.27
C ARG A 164 -15.87 -3.15 4.37
N LEU A 165 -14.87 -3.02 3.51
CA LEU A 165 -13.67 -3.87 3.54
C LEU A 165 -12.88 -3.68 4.84
N LEU A 166 -12.73 -2.44 5.31
CA LEU A 166 -12.09 -2.15 6.60
C LEU A 166 -12.79 -2.90 7.73
N SER A 167 -14.14 -2.81 7.80
CA SER A 167 -14.94 -3.50 8.82
C SER A 167 -14.82 -5.02 8.78
N ALA A 168 -14.57 -5.59 7.60
CA ALA A 168 -14.33 -7.02 7.43
C ALA A 168 -12.90 -7.40 7.87
N SER A 169 -11.90 -6.59 7.54
CA SER A 169 -10.48 -6.80 7.89
C SER A 169 -10.15 -6.58 9.37
N TRP A 170 -11.04 -5.96 10.16
CA TRP A 170 -10.89 -5.86 11.61
C TRP A 170 -11.25 -7.16 12.35
N ARG A 171 -12.08 -8.03 11.76
CA ARG A 171 -12.54 -9.28 12.40
C ARG A 171 -11.46 -10.36 12.57
N PRO A 172 -10.49 -10.52 11.65
CA PRO A 172 -9.38 -11.48 11.80
C PRO A 172 -8.41 -11.18 12.95
N CYS A 173 -8.37 -9.96 13.50
CA CYS A 173 -7.50 -9.62 14.63
C CYS A 173 -8.09 -10.00 16.01
N GLN A 174 -9.30 -10.56 16.06
CA GLN A 174 -9.97 -10.97 17.30
C GLN A 174 -10.01 -12.50 17.51
N ALA A 175 -9.40 -13.28 16.63
CA ALA A 175 -9.34 -14.75 16.70
C ALA A 175 -7.92 -15.24 16.98
#